data_AF-A0A3L7UXC4-F1
#
_entry.id   AF-A0A3L7UXC4-F1
#
_cell.length_a   1.000
_cell.length_b   1.000
_cell.length_c   1.000
_cell.angle_alpha   90.00
_cell.angle_beta   90.00
_cell.angle_gamma   90.00
#
_symmetry.space_group_name_H-M   'P 1'
#
loop_
_entity.id
_entity.type
_entity.pdbx_description
1 polymer ?
#
loop_
_entity_poly.entity_id
_entity_poly.type
_entity_poly.pdbx_seq_one_letter_code
_entity_poly.pdbx_strand_id
1 'polypeptide(L)'
;MHLPTNQHEMTASNSESSSEKRLSTCIEEQSIVFDGAVLLIERLEKAANRRELGDPDSVVQLQKSLEQVVLAQNKVSTAYAQFSSLKSSASTSLRSGLARHEQKLKTLVDRINALQNIFETVRNEMSPKVENDILRRSMQTAYQKSLKSV
;
A
#
# COMPACT_ATOMS: atom_id res chain seq x y z
N MET A 1 61.83 14.32 -9.54
CA MET A 1 60.62 14.15 -10.37
C MET A 1 59.54 13.53 -9.50
N HIS A 2 58.55 14.32 -9.08
CA HIS A 2 57.40 13.83 -8.30
C HIS A 2 56.31 13.38 -9.28
N LEU A 3 55.95 12.09 -9.27
CA LEU A 3 54.72 11.60 -9.90
C LEU A 3 53.56 11.75 -8.90
N PRO A 4 52.38 12.24 -9.32
CA PRO A 4 51.18 12.20 -8.49
C PRO A 4 50.56 10.81 -8.54
N THR A 5 50.39 10.21 -7.36
CA THR A 5 49.70 8.95 -7.10
C THR A 5 48.19 9.10 -7.35
N ASN A 6 47.63 8.15 -8.10
CA ASN A 6 46.19 7.94 -8.34
C ASN A 6 45.35 8.07 -7.05
N GLN A 7 44.66 9.18 -6.86
CA GLN A 7 43.60 9.34 -5.84
C GLN A 7 42.17 9.13 -6.38
N HIS A 8 42.01 8.83 -7.68
CA HIS A 8 40.69 8.74 -8.31
C HIS A 8 40.01 7.35 -8.25
N GLU A 9 40.72 6.27 -7.91
CA GLU A 9 40.13 4.91 -7.92
C GLU A 9 39.50 4.47 -6.60
N MET A 10 39.86 5.07 -5.46
CA MET A 10 39.32 4.67 -4.14
C MET A 10 37.94 5.26 -3.82
N THR A 11 37.49 6.31 -4.52
CA THR A 11 36.22 6.99 -4.23
C THR A 11 35.02 6.32 -4.90
N ALA A 12 35.20 5.73 -6.08
CA ALA A 12 34.14 5.06 -6.83
C ALA A 12 33.66 3.76 -6.14
N SER A 13 34.59 2.89 -5.72
CA SER A 13 34.20 1.61 -5.10
C SER A 13 33.48 1.78 -3.76
N ASN A 14 33.79 2.87 -3.03
CA ASN A 14 33.14 3.18 -1.75
C ASN A 14 31.73 3.77 -1.93
N SER A 15 31.50 4.56 -3.00
CA SER A 15 30.19 5.14 -3.31
C SER A 15 29.21 4.13 -3.92
N GLU A 16 29.72 3.17 -4.69
CA GLU A 16 28.94 2.04 -5.23
C GLU A 16 28.43 1.11 -4.12
N SER A 17 29.31 0.67 -3.20
CA SER A 17 28.90 -0.19 -2.09
C SER A 17 27.94 0.51 -1.11
N SER A 18 28.07 1.83 -0.96
CA SER A 18 27.17 2.66 -0.15
C SER A 18 25.78 2.78 -0.76
N SER A 19 25.70 2.98 -2.08
CA SER A 19 24.42 3.13 -2.79
C SER A 19 23.65 1.81 -2.88
N GLU A 20 24.35 0.69 -3.08
CA GLU A 20 23.76 -0.65 -3.03
C GLU A 20 23.20 -0.98 -1.63
N LYS A 21 23.95 -0.68 -0.56
CA LYS A 21 23.47 -0.84 0.82
C LYS A 21 22.22 0.00 1.08
N ARG A 22 22.21 1.27 0.66
CA ARG A 22 21.04 2.15 0.80
C ARG A 22 19.81 1.60 0.08
N LEU A 23 19.98 1.08 -1.13
CA LEU A 23 18.89 0.43 -1.87
C LEU A 23 18.40 -0.84 -1.16
N SER A 24 19.32 -1.69 -0.68
CA SER A 24 18.96 -2.90 0.07
C SER A 24 18.15 -2.58 1.33
N THR A 25 18.59 -1.60 2.12
CA THR A 25 17.84 -1.14 3.30
C THR A 25 16.47 -0.59 2.94
N CYS A 26 16.35 0.21 1.87
CA CYS A 26 15.05 0.72 1.42
C CYS A 26 14.09 -0.42 1.02
N ILE A 27 14.59 -1.47 0.36
CA ILE A 27 13.81 -2.65 -0.03
C ILE A 27 13.33 -3.42 1.21
N GLU A 28 14.17 -3.57 2.23
CA GLU A 28 13.82 -4.22 3.49
C GLU A 28 12.76 -3.43 4.26
N GLU A 29 12.95 -2.12 4.41
CA GLU A 29 11.96 -1.24 5.05
C GLU A 29 10.60 -1.30 4.34
N GLN A 30 10.61 -1.23 3.01
CA GLN A 30 9.39 -1.35 2.24
C GLN A 30 8.72 -2.72 2.38
N SER A 31 9.52 -3.79 2.51
CA SER A 31 8.98 -5.13 2.73
C SER A 31 8.17 -5.22 4.02
N ILE A 32 8.58 -4.52 5.09
CA ILE A 32 7.84 -4.44 6.35
C ILE A 32 6.51 -3.70 6.15
N VAL A 33 6.54 -2.58 5.42
CA VAL A 33 5.33 -1.80 5.10
C VAL A 33 4.33 -2.64 4.30
N PHE A 34 4.81 -3.41 3.33
CA PHE A 34 3.98 -4.31 2.52
C PHE A 34 3.36 -5.42 3.36
N ASP A 35 4.13 -6.05 4.22
CA ASP A 35 3.62 -7.12 5.10
C ASP A 35 2.50 -6.57 6.02
N GLY A 36 2.67 -5.35 6.54
CA GLY A 36 1.63 -4.66 7.31
C GLY A 36 0.36 -4.35 6.49
N ALA A 37 0.52 -3.88 5.26
CA ALA A 37 -0.61 -3.59 4.36
C ALA A 37 -1.38 -4.86 3.97
N VAL A 38 -0.68 -5.97 3.70
CA VAL A 38 -1.30 -7.27 3.40
C VAL A 38 -2.14 -7.75 4.58
N LEU A 39 -1.62 -7.70 5.81
CA LEU A 39 -2.36 -8.11 7.01
C LEU A 39 -3.63 -7.27 7.23
N LEU A 40 -3.55 -5.96 6.97
CA LEU A 40 -4.71 -5.08 7.08
C LEU A 40 -5.77 -5.43 6.02
N ILE A 41 -5.36 -5.63 4.77
CA ILE A 41 -6.26 -6.04 3.69
C ILE A 41 -6.92 -7.39 4.00
N GLU A 42 -6.16 -8.38 4.49
CA GLU A 42 -6.72 -9.67 4.91
C GLU A 42 -7.77 -9.54 6.01
N ARG A 43 -7.56 -8.63 6.96
CA ARG A 43 -8.55 -8.36 8.02
C ARG A 43 -9.82 -7.76 7.41
N LEU A 44 -9.68 -6.82 6.49
CA LEU A 44 -10.81 -6.18 5.81
C LEU A 44 -11.58 -7.17 4.93
N GLU A 45 -10.89 -8.02 4.17
CA GLU A 45 -11.50 -9.11 3.38
C GLU A 45 -12.32 -10.04 4.28
N LYS A 46 -11.78 -10.42 5.45
CA LYS A 46 -12.50 -11.27 6.42
C LYS A 46 -13.74 -10.57 6.99
N ALA A 47 -13.63 -9.30 7.38
CA ALA A 47 -14.76 -8.50 7.86
C ALA A 47 -15.83 -8.36 6.78
N ALA A 48 -15.42 -8.16 5.52
CA ALA A 48 -16.30 -8.07 4.37
C ALA A 48 -17.12 -9.31 4.13
N ASN A 49 -16.44 -10.46 4.13
CA ASN A 49 -17.09 -11.77 3.96
C ASN A 49 -18.06 -12.08 5.10
N ARG A 50 -17.88 -11.46 6.28
CA ARG A 50 -18.80 -11.57 7.42
C ARG A 50 -19.91 -10.54 7.41
N ARG A 51 -19.95 -9.63 6.42
CA ARG A 51 -20.85 -8.46 6.36
C ARG A 51 -20.68 -7.50 7.55
N GLU A 52 -19.48 -7.47 8.10
CA GLU A 52 -19.06 -6.59 9.21
C GLU A 52 -18.25 -5.39 8.69
N LEU A 53 -18.22 -5.16 7.36
CA LEU A 53 -17.69 -3.95 6.76
C LEU A 53 -18.58 -2.77 7.13
N GLY A 54 -18.21 -2.08 8.20
CA GLY A 54 -18.99 -0.91 8.65
C GLY A 54 -18.25 0.00 9.61
N ASP A 55 -17.00 -0.31 9.97
CA ASP A 55 -16.22 0.57 10.82
C ASP A 55 -15.50 1.63 9.96
N PRO A 56 -15.89 2.91 10.01
CA PRO A 56 -15.22 3.98 9.28
C PRO A 56 -13.73 4.10 9.64
N ASP A 57 -13.33 3.68 10.84
CA ASP A 57 -11.91 3.66 11.25
C ASP A 57 -11.10 2.69 10.37
N SER A 58 -11.68 1.56 10.01
CA SER A 58 -11.03 0.54 9.17
C SER A 58 -10.72 1.05 7.74
N VAL A 59 -11.55 1.93 7.18
CA VAL A 59 -11.30 2.58 5.88
C VAL A 59 -10.19 3.62 6.00
N VAL A 60 -10.17 4.40 7.08
CA VAL A 60 -9.11 5.37 7.36
C VAL A 60 -7.77 4.67 7.57
N GLN A 61 -7.75 3.54 8.28
CA GLN A 61 -6.55 2.71 8.43
C GLN A 61 -6.05 2.18 7.08
N LEU A 62 -6.95 1.72 6.21
CA LEU A 62 -6.59 1.27 4.86
C LEU A 62 -5.94 2.41 4.06
N GLN A 63 -6.58 3.59 4.04
CA GLN A 63 -6.04 4.74 3.33
C GLN A 63 -4.64 5.09 3.82
N LYS A 64 -4.44 5.21 5.14
CA LYS A 64 -3.11 5.48 5.72
C LYS A 64 -2.09 4.41 5.34
N SER A 65 -2.48 3.14 5.37
CA SER A 65 -1.60 2.04 4.99
C SER A 65 -1.17 2.13 3.52
N LEU A 66 -2.10 2.44 2.61
CA LEU A 66 -1.81 2.64 1.19
C LEU A 66 -0.93 3.88 0.95
N GLU A 67 -1.13 4.97 1.69
CA GLU A 67 -0.25 6.14 1.64
C GLU A 67 1.18 5.77 2.06
N GLN A 68 1.35 4.96 3.11
CA GLN A 68 2.68 4.47 3.52
C GLN A 68 3.32 3.57 2.45
N VAL A 69 2.54 2.70 1.79
CA VAL A 69 2.99 1.86 0.67
C VAL A 69 3.53 2.73 -0.46
N VAL A 70 2.81 3.79 -0.85
CA VAL A 70 3.23 4.73 -1.91
C VAL A 70 4.51 5.47 -1.52
N LEU A 71 4.59 5.98 -0.27
CA LEU A 71 5.77 6.66 0.22
C LEU A 71 7.01 5.73 0.23
N ALA A 72 6.85 4.48 0.67
CA ALA A 72 7.91 3.50 0.65
C ALA A 72 8.37 3.16 -0.79
N GLN A 73 7.42 3.07 -1.74
CA GLN A 73 7.74 2.82 -3.16
C GLN A 73 8.52 3.97 -3.78
N ASN A 74 8.16 5.22 -3.46
CA ASN A 74 8.88 6.39 -3.93
C ASN A 74 10.33 6.42 -3.40
N LYS A 75 10.54 6.01 -2.14
CA LYS A 75 11.89 5.88 -1.56
C LYS A 75 12.74 4.84 -2.30
N VAL A 76 12.18 3.66 -2.56
CA VAL A 76 12.88 2.61 -3.31
C VAL A 76 13.16 3.05 -4.75
N SER A 77 12.20 3.68 -5.43
CA SER A 77 12.40 4.22 -6.78
C SER A 77 13.53 5.26 -6.81
N THR A 78 13.60 6.13 -5.81
CA THR A 78 14.67 7.13 -5.69
C THR A 78 16.03 6.47 -5.44
N ALA A 79 16.10 5.50 -4.53
CA ALA A 79 17.32 4.76 -4.24
C ALA A 79 17.79 3.94 -5.45
N TYR A 80 16.86 3.35 -6.21
CA TYR A 80 17.16 2.61 -7.42
C TYR A 80 17.66 3.52 -8.55
N ALA A 81 17.07 4.71 -8.72
CA ALA A 81 17.55 5.70 -9.67
C ALA A 81 18.99 6.16 -9.35
N GLN A 82 19.30 6.34 -8.06
CA GLN A 82 20.66 6.67 -7.61
C GLN A 82 21.64 5.51 -7.82
N PHE A 83 21.21 4.28 -7.59
CA PHE A 83 22.04 3.10 -7.83
C PHE A 83 22.31 2.88 -9.33
N SER A 84 21.28 2.99 -10.17
CA SER A 84 21.39 2.80 -11.63
C SER A 84 22.20 3.87 -12.34
N SER A 85 22.19 5.12 -11.84
CA SER A 85 22.98 6.21 -12.43
C SER A 85 24.50 5.99 -12.31
N LEU A 86 24.93 5.17 -11.35
CA LEU A 86 26.32 4.79 -11.15
C LEU A 86 26.81 3.73 -12.17
N LYS A 87 25.91 3.20 -13.03
CA LYS A 87 26.20 2.10 -13.97
C LYS A 87 26.77 0.84 -13.30
N SER A 88 26.57 0.70 -11.99
CA SER A 88 27.08 -0.42 -11.20
C SER A 88 26.26 -1.69 -11.45
N SER A 89 26.91 -2.84 -11.47
CA SER A 89 26.22 -4.12 -11.54
C SER A 89 25.66 -4.49 -10.16
N ALA A 90 24.37 -4.75 -10.06
CA ALA A 90 23.75 -5.22 -8.82
C ALA A 90 24.33 -6.56 -8.36
N SER A 91 24.67 -6.68 -7.07
CA SER A 91 25.08 -7.95 -6.51
C SER A 91 23.97 -9.01 -6.65
N THR A 92 24.35 -10.28 -6.60
CA THR A 92 23.39 -11.39 -6.59
C THR A 92 22.39 -11.28 -5.44
N SER A 93 22.84 -10.80 -4.28
CA SER A 93 21.98 -10.57 -3.11
C SER A 93 20.95 -9.47 -3.38
N LEU A 94 21.38 -8.34 -3.93
CA LEU A 94 20.47 -7.24 -4.30
C LEU A 94 19.46 -7.68 -5.36
N ARG A 95 19.90 -8.39 -6.41
CA ARG A 95 19.00 -8.94 -7.44
C ARG A 95 17.93 -9.87 -6.84
N SER A 96 18.34 -10.74 -5.91
CA SER A 96 17.41 -11.63 -5.21
C SER A 96 16.45 -10.87 -4.28
N GLY A 97 16.92 -9.78 -3.67
CA GLY A 97 16.09 -8.85 -2.89
C GLY A 97 15.03 -8.16 -3.74
N LEU A 98 15.44 -7.58 -4.88
CA LEU A 98 14.56 -6.93 -5.84
C LEU A 98 13.50 -7.90 -6.41
N ALA A 99 13.87 -9.12 -6.75
CA ALA A 99 12.91 -10.12 -7.26
C ALA A 99 11.84 -10.48 -6.22
N ARG A 100 12.25 -10.69 -4.95
CA ARG A 100 11.31 -10.93 -3.84
C ARG A 100 10.40 -9.74 -3.59
N HIS A 101 10.97 -8.53 -3.68
CA HIS A 101 10.26 -7.28 -3.53
C HIS A 101 9.19 -7.09 -4.61
N GLU A 102 9.54 -7.34 -5.87
CA GLU A 102 8.61 -7.31 -7.00
C GLU A 102 7.44 -8.29 -6.79
N GLN A 103 7.73 -9.51 -6.31
CA GLN A 103 6.69 -10.50 -6.02
C GLN A 103 5.76 -10.07 -4.88
N LYS A 104 6.29 -9.41 -3.84
CA LYS A 104 5.46 -8.82 -2.77
C LYS A 104 4.58 -7.70 -3.30
N LEU A 105 5.11 -6.82 -4.15
CA LEU A 105 4.34 -5.74 -4.78
C LEU A 105 3.18 -6.30 -5.63
N LYS A 106 3.44 -7.33 -6.45
CA LYS A 106 2.39 -8.00 -7.24
C LYS A 106 1.28 -8.55 -6.35
N THR A 107 1.64 -9.29 -5.31
CA THR A 107 0.68 -9.83 -4.32
C THR A 107 -0.16 -8.72 -3.69
N LEU A 108 0.46 -7.59 -3.31
CA LEU A 108 -0.24 -6.46 -2.72
C LEU A 108 -1.25 -5.84 -3.70
N VAL A 109 -0.84 -5.63 -4.95
CA VAL A 109 -1.73 -5.10 -6.02
C VAL A 109 -2.91 -6.04 -6.26
N ASP A 110 -2.67 -7.34 -6.39
CA ASP A 110 -3.73 -8.34 -6.59
C ASP A 110 -4.76 -8.31 -5.45
N ARG A 111 -4.29 -8.18 -4.20
CA ARG A 111 -5.14 -8.06 -3.02
C ARG A 111 -5.92 -6.75 -2.97
N ILE A 112 -5.31 -5.62 -3.34
CA ILE A 112 -6.03 -4.33 -3.44
C ILE A 112 -7.16 -4.45 -4.47
N ASN A 113 -6.90 -5.05 -5.63
CA ASN A 113 -7.91 -5.26 -6.66
C ASN A 113 -9.05 -6.16 -6.16
N ALA A 114 -8.74 -7.24 -5.44
CA ALA A 114 -9.75 -8.11 -4.83
C ALA A 114 -10.60 -7.34 -3.81
N LEU A 115 -9.96 -6.54 -2.95
CA LEU A 115 -10.65 -5.72 -1.95
C LEU A 115 -11.57 -4.68 -2.59
N GLN A 116 -11.15 -4.04 -3.69
CA GLN A 116 -12.00 -3.12 -4.46
C GLN A 116 -13.28 -3.80 -4.96
N ASN A 117 -13.14 -4.99 -5.56
CA ASN A 117 -14.29 -5.77 -6.03
C ASN A 117 -15.26 -6.14 -4.89
N ILE A 118 -14.71 -6.47 -3.72
CA ILE A 118 -15.51 -6.77 -2.52
C ILE A 118 -16.27 -5.52 -2.05
N PHE A 119 -15.61 -4.36 -1.97
CA PHE A 119 -16.27 -3.11 -1.60
C PHE A 119 -17.36 -2.70 -2.59
N GLU A 120 -17.13 -2.87 -3.89
CA GLU A 120 -18.15 -2.61 -4.92
C GLU A 120 -19.35 -3.54 -4.77
N THR A 121 -19.11 -4.82 -4.52
CA THR A 121 -20.17 -5.81 -4.26
C THR A 121 -21.00 -5.40 -3.03
N VAL A 122 -20.33 -5.09 -1.92
CA VAL A 122 -20.98 -4.68 -0.68
C VAL A 122 -21.75 -3.37 -0.85
N ARG A 123 -21.20 -2.40 -1.60
CA ARG A 123 -21.89 -1.15 -1.95
C ARG A 123 -23.17 -1.44 -2.73
N ASN A 124 -23.10 -2.28 -3.75
CA ASN A 124 -24.24 -2.64 -4.59
C ASN A 124 -25.33 -3.39 -3.78
N GLU A 125 -24.94 -4.17 -2.78
CA GLU A 125 -25.87 -4.86 -1.88
C GLU A 125 -26.48 -3.94 -0.80
N MET A 126 -25.72 -2.98 -0.28
CA MET A 126 -26.15 -2.10 0.81
C MET A 126 -26.92 -0.87 0.33
N SER A 127 -26.56 -0.26 -0.80
CA SER A 127 -27.22 0.95 -1.33
C SER A 127 -28.75 0.81 -1.42
N PRO A 128 -29.32 -0.25 -2.02
CA PRO A 128 -30.77 -0.40 -2.10
C PRO A 128 -31.43 -0.65 -0.73
N LYS A 129 -30.70 -1.25 0.23
CA LYS A 129 -31.23 -1.50 1.59
C LYS A 129 -31.30 -0.21 2.41
N VAL A 130 -30.26 0.61 2.34
CA VAL A 130 -30.20 1.92 3.02
C VAL A 130 -31.26 2.86 2.48
N GLU A 131 -31.43 2.94 1.15
CA GLU A 131 -32.47 3.75 0.52
C GLU A 131 -33.88 3.30 0.95
N ASN A 132 -34.15 1.99 0.96
CA ASN A 132 -35.44 1.47 1.43
C ASN A 132 -35.69 1.76 2.91
N ASP A 133 -34.69 1.65 3.78
CA ASP A 133 -34.85 1.95 5.20
C ASP A 133 -35.05 3.45 5.47
N ILE A 134 -34.37 4.33 4.72
CA ILE A 134 -34.60 5.78 4.79
C ILE A 134 -36.03 6.11 4.33
N LEU A 135 -36.46 5.55 3.20
CA LEU A 135 -37.81 5.75 2.67
C LEU A 135 -38.88 5.26 3.66
N ARG A 136 -38.66 4.07 4.25
CA ARG A 136 -39.55 3.48 5.25
C ARG A 136 -39.64 4.35 6.50
N ARG A 137 -38.52 4.81 7.06
CA ARG A 137 -38.50 5.71 8.23
C ARG A 137 -39.16 7.05 7.94
N SER A 138 -38.93 7.60 6.74
CA SER A 138 -39.55 8.84 6.29
C SER A 138 -41.07 8.71 6.23
N MET A 139 -41.58 7.64 5.60
CA MET A 139 -43.02 7.36 5.58
C MET A 139 -43.59 7.15 6.99
N GLN A 140 -42.92 6.38 7.83
CA GLN A 140 -43.36 6.13 9.21
C GLN A 140 -43.46 7.42 10.03
N THR A 141 -42.50 8.33 9.85
CA THR A 141 -42.49 9.66 10.48
C THR A 141 -43.64 10.53 9.95
N ALA A 142 -43.89 10.52 8.64
CA ALA A 142 -45.00 11.25 8.03
C ALA A 142 -46.36 10.76 8.54
N TYR A 143 -46.56 9.43 8.62
CA TYR A 143 -47.78 8.83 9.18
C TYR A 143 -48.00 9.20 10.65
N GLN A 144 -46.96 9.12 11.49
CA GLN A 144 -47.07 9.52 12.90
C GLN A 144 -47.40 11.00 13.07
N LYS A 145 -46.84 11.87 12.22
CA LYS A 145 -47.13 13.31 12.24
C LYS A 145 -48.58 13.60 11.83
N SER A 146 -49.10 12.87 10.84
CA SER A 146 -50.50 12.98 10.42
C SER A 146 -51.47 12.52 11.51
N LEU A 147 -51.16 11.45 12.26
CA LEU A 147 -52.02 10.93 13.33
C LEU A 147 -52.08 11.83 14.57
N LYS A 148 -51.04 12.64 14.82
CA LYS A 148 -50.99 13.61 15.92
C LYS A 148 -51.61 14.97 15.58
N SER A 149 -51.98 15.18 14.31
CA SER A 149 -52.56 16.43 13.80
C SER A 149 -54.10 16.39 13.71
N VAL A 150 -54.72 15.30 14.20
CA VAL A 150 -56.17 15.10 14.35
C VAL A 150 -56.49 15.13 15.84
#